data_AF-A0A0E2Z2S7-F1
#
_entry.id   AF-A0A0E2Z2S7-F1
#
_cell.length_a   1.000
_cell.length_b   1.000
_cell.length_c   1.000
_cell.angle_alpha   90.00
_cell.angle_beta   90.00
_cell.angle_gamma   90.00
#
_symmetry.space_group_name_H-M   'P 1'
#
loop_
_entity.id
_entity.type
_entity.pdbx_description
1 polymer ?
#
loop_
_entity_poly.entity_id
_entity_poly.type
_entity_poly.pdbx_seq_one_letter_code
_entity_poly.pdbx_strand_id
1 'polypeptide(L)'
;MASEDKKTKNFWEKLSSVSTLISGVLIAGIGLWATQTYDYRQLEINKLSALDKLRPLLISENPNERVFAYSAFVTLEHEELTIRMISQNQDEAGKKFLRIWQRNQKKIPYEALPEKR
;
A
#
# COMPACT_ATOMS: atom_id res chain seq x y z
N MET A 1 -45.56 -32.89 -16.74
CA MET A 1 -44.47 -32.15 -17.42
C MET A 1 -44.83 -30.70 -17.83
N ALA A 2 -46.06 -30.19 -17.60
CA ALA A 2 -46.44 -28.82 -18.03
C ALA A 2 -46.27 -27.71 -16.98
N SER A 3 -45.92 -28.04 -15.73
CA SER A 3 -45.84 -27.08 -14.61
C SER A 3 -44.44 -26.48 -14.39
N GLU A 4 -43.37 -27.16 -14.81
CA GLU A 4 -42.00 -26.65 -14.67
C GLU A 4 -41.70 -25.53 -15.65
N ASP A 5 -42.21 -25.62 -16.88
CA ASP A 5 -41.93 -24.69 -17.98
C ASP A 5 -42.53 -23.28 -17.75
N LYS A 6 -43.65 -23.20 -17.03
CA LYS A 6 -44.24 -21.90 -16.63
C LYS A 6 -43.42 -21.18 -15.56
N LYS A 7 -42.77 -21.93 -14.66
CA LYS A 7 -41.95 -21.33 -13.58
C LYS A 7 -40.67 -20.74 -14.13
N THR A 8 -40.00 -21.44 -15.05
CA THR A 8 -38.79 -20.97 -15.73
C THR A 8 -39.06 -19.75 -16.59
N LYS A 9 -40.14 -19.75 -17.40
CA LYS A 9 -40.52 -18.60 -18.24
C LYS A 9 -40.74 -17.31 -17.43
N ASN A 10 -41.47 -17.40 -16.32
CA ASN A 10 -41.71 -16.25 -15.44
C ASN A 10 -40.44 -15.75 -14.73
N PHE A 11 -39.47 -16.63 -14.48
CA PHE A 11 -38.15 -16.24 -13.95
C PHE A 11 -37.35 -15.48 -14.99
N TRP A 12 -37.34 -15.95 -16.24
CA TRP A 12 -36.65 -15.29 -17.35
C TRP A 12 -37.25 -13.92 -17.70
N GLU A 13 -38.57 -13.77 -17.65
CA GLU A 13 -39.24 -12.48 -17.86
C GLU A 13 -38.97 -11.48 -16.72
N LYS A 14 -38.83 -11.96 -15.48
CA LYS A 14 -38.40 -11.11 -14.36
C LYS A 14 -36.92 -10.73 -14.44
N LEU A 15 -36.06 -11.66 -14.85
CA LEU A 15 -34.64 -11.39 -15.09
C LEU A 15 -34.42 -10.38 -16.23
N SER A 16 -35.20 -10.47 -17.31
CA SER A 16 -35.12 -9.50 -18.41
C SER A 16 -35.57 -8.11 -17.97
N SER A 17 -36.61 -8.01 -17.14
CA SER A 17 -37.08 -6.74 -16.58
C SER A 17 -36.09 -6.10 -15.60
N VAL A 18 -35.23 -6.88 -14.95
CA VAL A 18 -34.22 -6.38 -14.00
C VAL A 18 -32.82 -6.31 -14.64
N SER A 19 -32.67 -6.74 -15.90
CA SER A 19 -31.39 -6.82 -16.60
C SER A 19 -30.65 -5.48 -16.63
N THR A 20 -31.34 -4.36 -16.86
CA THR A 20 -30.74 -3.02 -16.86
C THR A 20 -30.21 -2.63 -15.47
N LEU A 21 -30.92 -3.01 -14.42
CA LEU A 21 -30.50 -2.79 -13.03
C LEU A 21 -29.29 -3.65 -12.66
N ILE A 22 -29.29 -4.92 -13.05
CA ILE A 22 -28.16 -5.84 -12.85
C ILE A 22 -26.92 -5.33 -13.59
N SER A 23 -27.08 -4.91 -14.85
CA SER A 23 -25.99 -4.31 -15.63
C SER A 23 -25.47 -3.02 -14.98
N GLY A 24 -26.35 -2.15 -14.48
CA GLY A 24 -25.96 -0.95 -13.75
C GLY A 24 -25.14 -1.26 -12.50
N VAL A 25 -25.57 -2.25 -11.70
CA VAL A 25 -24.84 -2.71 -10.50
C VAL A 25 -23.50 -3.33 -10.88
N LEU A 26 -23.43 -4.12 -11.95
CA LEU A 26 -22.19 -4.72 -12.44
C LEU A 26 -21.19 -3.65 -12.90
N ILE A 27 -21.64 -2.68 -13.70
CA ILE A 27 -20.78 -1.59 -14.18
C ILE A 27 -20.29 -0.75 -13.01
N ALA A 28 -21.16 -0.40 -12.06
CA ALA A 28 -20.78 0.34 -10.86
C ALA A 28 -19.79 -0.45 -10.00
N GLY A 29 -20.02 -1.76 -9.81
CA GLY A 29 -19.12 -2.64 -9.06
C GLY A 29 -17.74 -2.76 -9.69
N ILE A 30 -17.65 -2.95 -11.01
CA ILE A 30 -16.38 -2.97 -11.75
C ILE A 30 -15.68 -1.62 -11.64
N GLY A 31 -16.42 -0.51 -11.72
CA GLY A 31 -15.87 0.84 -11.55
C GLY A 31 -15.21 1.04 -10.19
N LEU A 32 -15.93 0.69 -9.10
CA LEU A 32 -15.40 0.77 -7.75
C LEU A 32 -14.16 -0.11 -7.54
N TRP A 33 -14.20 -1.35 -8.04
CA TRP A 33 -13.06 -2.27 -7.97
C TRP A 33 -11.85 -1.77 -8.75
N ALA A 34 -12.08 -1.22 -9.95
CA ALA A 34 -11.02 -0.62 -10.75
C ALA A 34 -10.41 0.57 -10.02
N THR A 35 -11.20 1.53 -9.54
CA THR A 35 -10.70 2.69 -8.79
C THR A 35 -9.86 2.26 -7.59
N GLN A 36 -10.35 1.33 -6.78
CA GLN A 36 -9.61 0.84 -5.61
C GLN A 36 -8.27 0.19 -6.00
N THR A 37 -8.24 -0.55 -7.11
CA THR A 37 -7.01 -1.18 -7.62
C THR A 37 -6.03 -0.16 -8.19
N TYR A 38 -6.53 0.84 -8.92
CA TYR A 38 -5.71 1.92 -9.49
C TYR A 38 -5.10 2.79 -8.39
N ASP A 39 -5.87 3.15 -7.37
CA ASP A 39 -5.40 3.94 -6.23
C ASP A 39 -4.27 3.23 -5.48
N TYR A 40 -4.40 1.91 -5.27
CA TYR A 40 -3.36 1.11 -4.64
C TYR A 40 -2.04 1.12 -5.44
N ARG A 41 -2.13 0.89 -6.76
CA ARG A 41 -0.96 0.91 -7.65
C ARG A 41 -0.33 2.30 -7.70
N GLN A 42 -1.14 3.36 -7.73
CA GLN A 42 -0.64 4.73 -7.75
C GLN A 42 0.08 5.08 -6.45
N LEU A 43 -0.42 4.62 -5.30
CA LEU A 43 0.23 4.79 -4.01
C LEU A 43 1.62 4.14 -3.99
N GLU A 44 1.72 2.92 -4.51
CA GLU A 44 2.98 2.17 -4.59
C GLU A 44 4.00 2.86 -5.51
N ILE A 45 3.56 3.33 -6.68
CA ILE A 45 4.41 4.11 -7.60
C ILE A 45 4.91 5.39 -6.93
N ASN A 46 4.05 6.09 -6.20
CA ASN A 46 4.42 7.31 -5.49
C ASN A 46 5.45 7.04 -4.38
N LYS A 47 5.30 5.94 -3.61
CA LYS A 47 6.29 5.50 -2.63
C LYS A 47 7.64 5.23 -3.30
N LEU A 48 7.66 4.49 -4.41
CA LEU A 48 8.89 4.17 -5.13
C LEU A 48 9.58 5.43 -5.70
N SER A 49 8.79 6.36 -6.27
CA SER A 49 9.31 7.64 -6.76
C SER A 49 9.89 8.50 -5.64
N ALA A 50 9.30 8.47 -4.44
CA ALA A 50 9.85 9.15 -3.28
C ALA A 50 11.21 8.56 -2.87
N LEU A 51 11.36 7.24 -2.86
CA LEU A 51 12.64 6.57 -2.55
C LEU A 51 13.73 6.93 -3.56
N ASP A 52 13.40 6.99 -4.85
CA ASP A 52 14.37 7.32 -5.89
C ASP A 52 14.92 8.75 -5.70
N LYS A 53 14.06 9.69 -5.28
CA LYS A 53 14.47 11.07 -4.93
C LYS A 53 15.36 11.13 -3.67
N LEU A 54 15.24 10.16 -2.76
CA LEU A 54 16.04 10.09 -1.54
C LEU A 54 17.39 9.40 -1.76
N ARG A 55 17.54 8.63 -2.83
CA ARG A 55 18.78 7.95 -3.20
C ARG A 55 20.04 8.85 -3.18
N PRO A 56 20.06 10.07 -3.77
CA PRO A 56 21.24 10.93 -3.71
C PRO A 56 21.61 11.36 -2.29
N LEU A 57 20.63 11.48 -1.39
CA LEU A 57 20.89 11.86 0.00
C LEU A 57 21.62 10.76 0.79
N LEU A 58 21.49 9.48 0.38
CA LEU A 58 22.20 8.36 1.00
C LEU A 58 23.71 8.40 0.78
N ILE A 59 24.17 9.06 -0.28
CA ILE A 59 25.60 9.19 -0.63
C ILE A 59 26.13 10.60 -0.40
N SER A 60 25.32 11.49 0.19
CA SER A 60 25.75 12.84 0.52
C SER A 60 26.89 12.83 1.53
N GLU A 61 27.82 13.77 1.37
CA GLU A 61 28.91 13.99 2.34
C GLU A 61 28.35 14.44 3.70
N ASN A 62 27.20 15.12 3.70
CA ASN A 62 26.54 15.60 4.90
C ASN A 62 25.91 14.45 5.69
N PRO A 63 26.38 14.18 6.92
CA PRO A 63 25.85 13.07 7.73
C PRO A 63 24.37 13.27 8.11
N ASN A 64 23.89 14.50 8.21
CA ASN A 64 22.48 14.77 8.54
C ASN A 64 21.54 14.40 7.39
N GLU A 65 21.99 14.60 6.14
CA GLU A 65 21.22 14.22 4.95
C GLU A 65 21.12 12.70 4.83
N ARG A 66 22.20 11.97 5.12
CA ARG A 66 22.17 10.50 5.16
C ARG A 66 21.23 9.97 6.24
N VAL A 67 21.27 10.54 7.44
CA VAL A 67 20.34 10.17 8.53
C VAL A 67 18.89 10.45 8.14
N PHE A 68 18.62 11.61 7.54
CA PHE A 68 17.30 11.94 7.03
C PHE A 68 16.84 10.91 6.01
N ALA A 69 17.69 10.57 5.03
CA ALA A 69 17.39 9.56 4.03
C ALA A 69 17.05 8.21 4.68
N TYR A 70 17.90 7.67 5.57
CA TYR A 70 17.60 6.43 6.27
C TYR A 70 16.29 6.48 7.07
N SER A 71 15.99 7.60 7.74
CA SER A 71 14.72 7.77 8.46
C SER A 71 13.51 7.74 7.53
N ALA A 72 13.64 8.31 6.33
CA ALA A 72 12.59 8.32 5.34
C ALA A 72 12.36 6.92 4.74
N PHE A 73 13.42 6.15 4.48
CA PHE A 73 13.30 4.75 4.04
C PHE A 73 12.59 3.88 5.10
N VAL A 74 12.92 4.04 6.38
CA VAL A 74 12.23 3.32 7.46
C VAL A 74 10.76 3.73 7.56
N THR A 75 10.45 5.02 7.41
CA THR A 75 9.06 5.54 7.44
C THR A 75 8.23 5.03 6.26
N LEU A 76 8.87 4.76 5.13
CA LEU A 76 8.25 4.17 3.94
C LEU A 76 8.19 2.63 3.99
N GLU A 77 8.30 2.03 5.18
CA GLU A 77 8.18 0.57 5.40
C GLU A 77 9.35 -0.25 4.81
N HIS A 78 10.50 0.39 4.55
CA HIS A 78 11.72 -0.26 4.04
C HIS A 78 12.82 -0.36 5.11
N GLU A 79 12.44 -0.78 6.33
CA GLU A 79 13.35 -0.93 7.46
C GLU A 79 14.47 -1.94 7.17
N GLU A 80 14.13 -3.15 6.72
CA GLU A 80 15.11 -4.20 6.50
C GLU A 80 16.13 -3.80 5.43
N LEU A 81 15.66 -3.16 4.36
CA LEU A 81 16.52 -2.61 3.32
C LEU A 81 17.48 -1.55 3.90
N THR A 82 16.96 -0.67 4.76
CA THR A 82 17.74 0.36 5.44
C THR A 82 18.85 -0.26 6.29
N ILE A 83 18.53 -1.28 7.09
CA ILE A 83 19.49 -2.00 7.93
C ILE A 83 20.58 -2.64 7.05
N ARG A 84 20.21 -3.29 5.94
CA ARG A 84 21.17 -3.88 4.99
C ARG A 84 22.07 -2.82 4.36
N MET A 85 21.51 -1.71 3.88
CA MET A 85 22.27 -0.61 3.28
C MET A 85 23.30 -0.03 4.25
N ILE A 86 22.90 0.23 5.50
CA ILE A 86 23.79 0.78 6.54
C ILE A 86 24.91 -0.22 6.87
N SER A 87 24.57 -1.51 6.97
CA SER A 87 25.54 -2.57 7.28
C SER A 87 26.55 -2.76 6.15
N GLN A 88 26.09 -2.73 4.90
CA GLN A 88 26.93 -2.90 3.72
C GLN A 88 27.84 -1.69 3.49
N ASN A 89 27.32 -0.47 3.62
CA ASN A 89 28.09 0.75 3.41
C ASN A 89 28.96 1.12 4.61
N GLN A 90 28.81 0.42 5.74
CA GLN A 90 29.51 0.71 6.99
C GLN A 90 29.35 2.18 7.45
N ASP A 91 28.24 2.85 7.09
CA ASP A 91 28.07 4.28 7.35
C ASP A 91 27.87 4.57 8.84
N GLU A 92 28.76 5.37 9.41
CA GLU A 92 28.74 5.75 10.82
C GLU A 92 27.50 6.57 11.19
N ALA A 93 27.02 7.41 10.27
CA ALA A 93 25.80 8.21 10.49
C ALA A 93 24.56 7.30 10.54
N GLY A 94 24.45 6.37 9.58
CA GLY A 94 23.44 5.29 9.59
C GLY A 94 23.49 4.42 10.85
N LYS A 95 24.68 3.97 11.29
CA LYS A 95 24.83 3.19 12.52
C LYS A 95 24.38 3.94 13.78
N LYS A 96 24.63 5.26 13.84
CA LYS A 96 24.13 6.12 14.94
C LYS A 96 22.61 6.21 14.91
N PHE A 97 22.02 6.40 13.73
CA PHE A 97 20.57 6.40 13.54
C PHE A 97 19.95 5.07 13.99
N LEU A 98 20.45 3.92 13.53
CA LEU A 98 19.91 2.60 13.91
C LEU A 98 19.89 2.39 15.41
N ARG A 99 20.96 2.78 16.13
CA ARG A 99 21.03 2.66 17.59
C ARG A 99 19.93 3.46 18.30
N ILE A 100 19.64 4.67 17.81
CA ILE A 100 18.58 5.53 18.36
C ILE A 100 17.21 4.96 18.00
N TRP A 101 17.03 4.58 16.74
CA TRP A 101 15.77 4.07 16.22
C TRP A 101 15.35 2.75 16.89
N GLN A 102 16.25 1.76 16.99
CA GLN A 102 16.00 0.49 17.68
C GLN A 102 15.66 0.69 19.17
N ARG A 103 16.31 1.66 19.81
CA ARG A 103 16.02 2.01 21.21
C ARG A 103 14.60 2.56 21.36
N ASN A 104 14.13 3.34 20.38
CA ASN A 104 12.80 3.93 20.40
C ASN A 104 11.71 2.91 20.03
N GLN A 105 11.97 2.00 19.10
CA GLN A 105 11.05 0.88 18.78
C GLN A 105 10.78 -0.01 19.99
N LYS A 106 11.81 -0.34 20.78
CA LYS A 106 11.63 -1.10 22.03
C LYS A 106 10.75 -0.39 23.07
N LYS A 107 10.46 0.91 22.90
CA LYS A 107 9.60 1.70 23.81
C LYS A 107 8.17 1.86 23.30
N ILE A 108 7.88 1.56 22.03
CA ILE A 108 6.55 1.71 21.43
C ILE A 108 6.23 0.41 20.68
N PRO A 109 5.46 -0.52 21.28
CA PRO A 109 5.02 -1.71 20.56
C PRO A 109 4.12 -1.30 19.37
N TYR A 110 4.35 -1.94 18.24
CA TYR A 110 3.68 -1.73 16.95
C TYR A 110 2.13 -1.86 17.00
N GLU A 111 1.57 -2.32 18.12
CA GLU A 111 0.13 -2.42 18.39
C GLU A 111 -0.56 -1.07 18.67
N ALA A 112 0.16 0.04 18.74
CA ALA A 112 -0.38 1.35 19.11
C ALA A 112 -0.75 2.28 17.93
N LEU A 113 -0.89 1.77 16.71
CA LEU A 113 -1.41 2.56 15.60
C LEU A 113 -2.93 2.30 15.48
N PRO A 114 -3.79 3.32 15.69
CA PRO A 114 -5.22 3.12 15.53
C PRO A 114 -5.51 2.72 14.09
N GLU A 115 -6.07 1.52 13.94
CA GLU A 115 -6.71 1.06 12.71
C GLU A 115 -7.71 2.15 12.30
N LYS A 116 -7.43 2.80 11.16
CA LYS A 116 -8.28 3.89 10.65
C LYS A 116 -9.68 3.33 10.45
N ARG A 117 -10.63 3.84 11.24
CA ARG A 117 -12.07 3.72 11.00
C ARG A 117 -12.49 4.57 9.81
#